data_AF-A0A0R2PGC8-F1
#
_entry.id   AF-A0A0R2PGC8-F1
#
_cell.length_a   1.000
_cell.length_b   1.000
_cell.length_c   1.000
_cell.angle_alpha   90.00
_cell.angle_beta   90.00
_cell.angle_gamma   90.00
#
_symmetry.space_group_name_H-M   'P 1'
#
loop_
_entity.id
_entity.type
_entity.pdbx_description
1 polymer ?
#
loop_
_entity_poly.entity_id
_entity_poly.type
_entity_poly.pdbx_seq_one_letter_code
_entity_poly.pdbx_strand_id
1 'polypeptide(L)'
;MNEHLARAALLSNIEGGHTFWSAEISTHSALTVYNKLLNGGYDPIKYEKLISNLRLTNADMLLSEIDKHYARLVTPADEDWPEQLNDLAAPPIGLIVKGNISALHQPSLAIVGTRNPTSYGARVAGDFAAGFADREWAIISGGAYGIDSYAHKGALIAEGVTVAVVASGIDINYPAGNARLFAEICETGAMVTEFMPGHKALPNRFLTRNRIIAALSKATLVVEAAFRSGSLRTARDAAEIFRPVMAIPGPINSPTSEGCHRLI
;
A
#
# COMPACT_ATOMS: atom_id res chain seq x y z
N MET A 1 -10.07 -18.85 -18.66
CA MET A 1 -9.42 -17.64 -18.13
C MET A 1 -10.40 -16.47 -18.26
N ASN A 2 -10.64 -15.70 -17.19
CA ASN A 2 -11.45 -14.47 -17.19
C ASN A 2 -10.58 -13.29 -16.71
N GLU A 3 -11.12 -12.06 -16.66
CA GLU A 3 -10.38 -10.86 -16.24
C GLU A 3 -9.81 -10.99 -14.82
N HIS A 4 -10.59 -11.54 -13.89
CA HIS A 4 -10.18 -11.68 -12.50
C HIS A 4 -9.02 -12.67 -12.32
N LEU A 5 -9.10 -13.85 -12.95
CA LEU A 5 -8.01 -14.84 -12.97
C LEU A 5 -6.78 -14.33 -13.70
N ALA A 6 -6.95 -13.58 -14.79
CA ALA A 6 -5.83 -12.95 -15.50
C ALA A 6 -5.12 -11.92 -14.60
N ARG A 7 -5.86 -11.10 -13.84
CA ARG A 7 -5.28 -10.18 -12.86
C ARG A 7 -4.53 -10.92 -11.76
N ALA A 8 -5.08 -12.01 -11.23
CA ALA A 8 -4.36 -12.83 -10.24
C ALA A 8 -3.03 -13.36 -10.81
N ALA A 9 -3.05 -13.92 -12.01
CA ALA A 9 -1.83 -14.45 -12.65
C ALA A 9 -0.81 -13.35 -12.99
N LEU A 10 -1.25 -12.19 -13.45
CA LEU A 10 -0.34 -11.06 -13.74
C LEU A 10 0.22 -10.46 -12.45
N LEU A 11 -0.62 -10.29 -11.41
CA LEU A 11 -0.22 -9.79 -10.09
C LEU A 11 0.85 -10.67 -9.43
N SER A 12 0.77 -12.00 -9.59
CA SER A 12 1.78 -12.91 -9.04
C SER A 12 3.14 -12.86 -9.74
N ASN A 13 3.19 -12.30 -10.95
CA ASN A 13 4.37 -12.39 -11.83
C ASN A 13 4.98 -11.03 -12.20
N ILE A 14 4.24 -9.94 -12.01
CA ILE A 14 4.67 -8.58 -12.31
C ILE A 14 4.82 -7.83 -10.99
N GLU A 15 6.02 -7.31 -10.73
CA GLU A 15 6.25 -6.50 -9.53
C GLU A 15 5.38 -5.25 -9.54
N GLY A 16 4.86 -4.89 -8.37
CA GLY A 16 4.05 -3.67 -8.20
C GLY A 16 4.78 -2.41 -8.67
N GLY A 17 4.01 -1.44 -9.15
CA GLY A 17 4.52 -0.15 -9.63
C GLY A 17 5.28 -0.21 -10.96
N HIS A 18 5.20 -1.32 -11.69
CA HIS A 18 5.82 -1.45 -13.01
C HIS A 18 5.04 -0.68 -14.08
N THR A 19 5.46 0.55 -14.38
CA THR A 19 4.77 1.50 -15.27
C THR A 19 4.34 0.94 -16.62
N PHE A 20 5.23 0.23 -17.34
CA PHE A 20 4.88 -0.34 -18.65
C PHE A 20 3.73 -1.35 -18.57
N TRP A 21 3.79 -2.30 -17.64
CA TRP A 21 2.74 -3.31 -17.51
C TRP A 21 1.45 -2.75 -16.95
N SER A 22 1.53 -1.82 -15.99
CA SER A 22 0.36 -1.08 -15.53
C SER A 22 -0.33 -0.36 -16.70
N ALA A 23 0.43 0.34 -17.56
CA ALA A 23 -0.12 1.02 -18.73
C ALA A 23 -0.73 0.06 -19.76
N GLU A 24 -0.06 -1.06 -20.04
CA GLU A 24 -0.55 -2.09 -20.95
C GLU A 24 -1.88 -2.68 -20.46
N ILE A 25 -1.98 -3.00 -19.16
CA ILE A 25 -3.18 -3.58 -18.54
C ILE A 25 -4.32 -2.55 -18.52
N SER A 26 -4.03 -1.29 -18.17
CA SER A 26 -5.04 -0.23 -18.20
C SER A 26 -5.58 0.03 -19.61
N THR A 27 -4.73 -0.08 -20.64
CA THR A 27 -5.13 0.18 -22.03
C THR A 27 -5.89 -0.99 -22.65
N HIS A 28 -5.51 -2.23 -22.34
CA HIS A 28 -6.00 -3.41 -23.08
C HIS A 28 -6.83 -4.39 -22.25
N SER A 29 -7.00 -4.19 -20.94
CA SER A 29 -7.44 -5.19 -19.93
C SER A 29 -6.40 -6.24 -19.58
N ALA A 30 -6.52 -6.84 -18.40
CA ALA A 30 -5.60 -7.87 -17.92
C ALA A 30 -5.71 -9.16 -18.76
N LEU A 31 -6.92 -9.57 -19.14
CA LEU A 31 -7.14 -10.76 -19.95
C LEU A 31 -6.45 -10.66 -21.32
N THR A 32 -6.57 -9.50 -21.98
CA THR A 32 -5.90 -9.28 -23.28
C THR A 32 -4.39 -9.31 -23.13
N VAL A 33 -3.83 -8.63 -22.12
CA VAL A 33 -2.38 -8.62 -21.88
C VAL A 33 -1.87 -10.03 -21.57
N TYR A 34 -2.57 -10.78 -20.72
CA TYR A 34 -2.26 -12.17 -20.42
C TYR A 34 -2.23 -13.04 -21.70
N ASN A 35 -3.25 -12.93 -22.54
CA ASN A 35 -3.33 -13.68 -23.80
C ASN A 35 -2.22 -13.27 -24.77
N LYS A 36 -1.90 -11.96 -24.88
CA LYS A 36 -0.79 -11.48 -25.71
C LYS A 36 0.56 -12.03 -25.22
N LEU A 37 0.81 -12.05 -23.91
CA LEU A 37 2.04 -12.61 -23.33
C LEU A 37 2.24 -14.08 -23.71
N LEU A 38 1.18 -14.89 -23.70
CA LEU A 38 1.29 -16.32 -24.00
C LEU A 38 1.32 -16.63 -25.51
N ASN A 39 0.74 -15.76 -26.34
CA ASN A 39 0.55 -15.99 -27.79
C ASN A 39 1.47 -15.14 -28.68
N GLY A 40 2.59 -14.63 -28.16
CA GLY A 40 3.59 -13.92 -28.96
C GLY A 40 3.26 -12.47 -29.31
N GLY A 41 2.40 -11.82 -28.52
CA GLY A 41 2.09 -10.39 -28.65
C GLY A 41 3.13 -9.44 -28.05
N TYR A 42 4.16 -9.98 -27.39
CA TYR A 42 5.30 -9.23 -26.85
C TYR A 42 6.62 -9.94 -27.17
N ASP A 43 7.73 -9.20 -27.10
CA ASP A 43 9.08 -9.73 -27.35
C ASP A 43 9.39 -10.94 -26.44
N PRO A 44 9.56 -12.15 -27.02
CA PRO A 44 9.72 -13.37 -26.25
C PRO A 44 11.09 -13.48 -25.58
N ILE A 45 12.10 -12.74 -26.05
CA ILE A 45 13.44 -12.73 -25.46
C ILE A 45 13.45 -11.77 -24.28
N LYS A 46 12.94 -10.55 -24.48
CA LYS A 46 12.89 -9.52 -23.42
C LYS A 46 12.03 -9.96 -22.23
N TYR A 47 10.93 -10.66 -22.48
CA TYR A 47 9.96 -11.06 -21.44
C TYR A 47 9.94 -12.57 -21.17
N GLU A 48 10.99 -13.30 -21.56
CA GLU A 48 11.09 -14.77 -21.43
C GLU A 48 10.71 -15.27 -20.03
N LYS A 49 11.28 -14.65 -18.98
CA LYS A 49 11.04 -15.05 -17.59
C LYS A 49 9.57 -14.88 -17.18
N LEU A 50 8.96 -13.76 -17.55
CA LEU A 50 7.55 -13.47 -17.25
C LEU A 50 6.64 -14.47 -17.97
N ILE A 51 6.87 -14.68 -19.27
CA ILE A 51 6.08 -15.62 -20.08
C ILE A 51 6.20 -17.04 -19.54
N SER A 52 7.43 -17.48 -19.22
CA SER A 52 7.70 -18.81 -18.68
C SER A 52 6.99 -19.03 -17.34
N ASN A 53 7.05 -18.06 -16.42
CA ASN A 53 6.35 -18.16 -15.15
C ASN A 53 4.83 -18.16 -15.32
N LEU A 54 4.28 -17.33 -16.22
CA LEU A 54 2.85 -17.30 -16.49
C LEU A 54 2.31 -18.62 -17.03
N ARG A 55 3.09 -19.34 -17.86
CA ARG A 55 2.72 -20.69 -18.34
C ARG A 55 2.62 -21.71 -17.22
N LEU A 56 3.40 -21.54 -16.15
CA LEU A 56 3.39 -22.41 -14.96
C LEU A 56 2.39 -21.95 -13.89
N THR A 57 1.80 -20.76 -14.06
CA THR A 57 0.92 -20.16 -13.05
C THR A 57 -0.49 -20.75 -13.14
N ASN A 58 -0.99 -21.25 -12.01
CA ASN A 58 -2.38 -21.64 -11.87
C ASN A 58 -3.14 -20.54 -11.10
N ALA A 59 -3.95 -19.75 -11.80
CA ALA A 59 -4.67 -18.62 -11.23
C ALA A 59 -5.71 -19.02 -10.17
N ASP A 60 -6.39 -20.16 -10.35
CA ASP A 60 -7.37 -20.64 -9.37
C ASP A 60 -6.69 -21.03 -8.05
N MET A 61 -5.48 -21.61 -8.12
CA MET A 61 -4.68 -21.89 -6.93
C MET A 61 -4.21 -20.61 -6.22
N LEU A 62 -3.91 -19.53 -6.97
CA LEU A 62 -3.54 -18.24 -6.37
C LEU A 62 -4.71 -17.62 -5.60
N LEU A 63 -5.91 -17.63 -6.19
CA LEU A 63 -7.12 -17.15 -5.50
C LEU A 63 -7.43 -18.00 -4.27
N SER A 64 -7.36 -19.33 -4.41
CA SER A 64 -7.54 -20.25 -3.27
C SER A 64 -6.51 -20.00 -2.16
N GLU A 65 -5.28 -19.62 -2.51
CA GLU A 65 -4.26 -19.28 -1.52
C GLU A 65 -4.56 -17.96 -0.82
N ILE A 66 -5.07 -16.95 -1.53
CA ILE A 66 -5.53 -15.69 -0.93
C ILE A 66 -6.69 -15.96 0.06
N ASP A 67 -7.67 -16.78 -0.35
CA ASP A 67 -8.85 -17.10 0.46
C ASP A 67 -8.50 -17.81 1.78
N LYS A 68 -7.46 -18.67 1.79
CA LYS A 68 -6.96 -19.34 3.01
C LYS A 68 -6.55 -18.36 4.12
N HIS A 69 -6.17 -17.14 3.76
CA HIS A 69 -5.74 -16.11 4.72
C HIS A 69 -6.86 -15.13 5.11
N TYR A 70 -8.11 -15.46 4.77
CA TYR A 70 -9.30 -14.61 4.95
C TYR A 70 -9.13 -13.24 4.27
N ALA A 71 -8.50 -13.26 3.10
CA ALA A 71 -8.28 -12.09 2.28
C ALA A 71 -9.01 -12.26 0.94
N ARG A 72 -9.20 -11.17 0.21
CA ARG A 72 -9.84 -11.15 -1.10
C ARG A 72 -8.97 -10.37 -2.08
N LEU A 73 -8.90 -10.84 -3.33
CA LEU A 73 -8.41 -10.03 -4.44
C LEU A 73 -9.50 -9.06 -4.89
N VAL A 74 -9.18 -7.77 -4.87
CA VAL A 74 -10.01 -6.66 -5.34
C VAL A 74 -9.34 -6.07 -6.57
N THR A 75 -10.12 -5.84 -7.61
CA THR A 75 -9.64 -5.39 -8.91
C THR A 75 -10.41 -4.16 -9.37
N PRO A 76 -9.91 -3.37 -10.33
CA PRO A 76 -10.64 -2.23 -10.91
C PRO A 76 -12.03 -2.53 -11.48
N ALA A 77 -12.40 -3.80 -11.66
CA ALA A 77 -13.72 -4.21 -12.12
C ALA A 77 -14.70 -4.49 -10.96
N ASP A 78 -14.21 -4.58 -9.72
CA ASP A 78 -15.02 -4.79 -8.53
C ASP A 78 -15.57 -3.45 -8.00
N GLU A 79 -16.80 -3.44 -7.48
CA GLU A 79 -17.42 -2.24 -6.87
C GLU A 79 -16.63 -1.73 -5.66
N ASP A 80 -15.96 -2.63 -4.94
CA ASP A 80 -15.12 -2.31 -3.78
C ASP A 80 -13.74 -1.74 -4.16
N TRP A 81 -13.48 -1.46 -5.45
CA TRP A 81 -12.19 -0.89 -5.87
C TRP A 81 -12.06 0.56 -5.41
N PRO A 82 -10.98 0.93 -4.68
CA PRO A 82 -10.70 2.32 -4.36
C PRO A 82 -10.21 3.06 -5.62
N GLU A 83 -11.13 3.75 -6.30
CA GLU A 83 -10.88 4.47 -7.56
C GLU A 83 -9.72 5.48 -7.46
N GLN A 84 -9.41 5.98 -6.26
CA GLN A 84 -8.31 6.91 -6.02
C GLN A 84 -6.93 6.30 -6.35
N LEU A 85 -6.83 4.97 -6.47
CA LEU A 85 -5.60 4.30 -6.95
C LEU A 85 -5.36 4.50 -8.44
N ASN A 86 -6.38 4.86 -9.21
CA ASN A 86 -6.26 5.09 -10.65
C ASN A 86 -5.50 6.39 -10.98
N ASP A 87 -5.33 7.29 -10.01
CA ASP A 87 -4.53 8.51 -10.14
C ASP A 87 -3.02 8.22 -10.27
N LEU A 88 -2.59 7.02 -9.88
CA LEU A 88 -1.18 6.62 -9.94
C LEU A 88 -0.70 6.46 -11.38
N ALA A 89 0.55 6.87 -11.65
CA ALA A 89 1.21 6.56 -12.93
C ALA A 89 1.36 5.05 -13.19
N ALA A 90 1.38 4.24 -12.12
CA ALA A 90 1.36 2.79 -12.17
C ALA A 90 0.35 2.24 -11.14
N PRO A 91 -0.95 2.23 -11.48
CA PRO A 91 -1.99 1.66 -10.63
C PRO A 91 -1.72 0.18 -10.37
N PRO A 92 -2.14 -0.34 -9.20
CA PRO A 92 -1.98 -1.75 -8.91
C PRO A 92 -2.82 -2.62 -9.85
N ILE A 93 -2.26 -3.78 -10.24
CA ILE A 93 -2.97 -4.77 -11.08
C ILE A 93 -4.21 -5.31 -10.33
N GLY A 94 -4.08 -5.43 -9.00
CA GLY A 94 -5.14 -5.72 -8.05
C GLY A 94 -4.59 -5.51 -6.64
N LEU A 95 -5.48 -5.51 -5.66
CA LEU A 95 -5.15 -5.43 -4.25
C LEU A 95 -5.64 -6.67 -3.52
N ILE A 96 -4.81 -7.22 -2.65
CA ILE A 96 -5.21 -8.26 -1.71
C ILE A 96 -5.56 -7.55 -0.40
N VAL A 97 -6.80 -7.72 0.04
CA VAL A 97 -7.37 -7.02 1.20
C VAL A 97 -7.80 -8.03 2.25
N LYS A 98 -7.42 -7.81 3.50
CA LYS A 98 -7.86 -8.58 4.67
C LYS A 98 -8.49 -7.65 5.69
N GLY A 99 -9.62 -8.05 6.28
CA GLY A 99 -10.41 -7.21 7.18
C GLY A 99 -11.57 -6.53 6.46
N ASN A 100 -11.99 -5.37 6.96
CA ASN A 100 -13.12 -4.63 6.45
C ASN A 100 -12.78 -3.81 5.19
N ILE A 101 -13.23 -4.27 4.03
CA ILE A 101 -12.99 -3.60 2.75
C ILE A 101 -13.60 -2.21 2.66
N SER A 102 -14.70 -1.95 3.38
CA SER A 102 -15.36 -0.63 3.36
C SER A 102 -14.46 0.47 3.94
N ALA A 103 -13.44 0.11 4.72
CA ALA A 103 -12.45 1.04 5.25
C ALA A 103 -11.68 1.78 4.14
N LEU A 104 -11.57 1.20 2.94
CA LEU A 104 -10.85 1.81 1.81
C LEU A 104 -11.61 2.97 1.16
N HIS A 105 -12.92 3.11 1.45
CA HIS A 105 -13.77 4.15 0.88
C HIS A 105 -14.01 5.33 1.82
N GLN A 106 -13.58 5.24 3.09
CA GLN A 106 -13.70 6.34 4.03
C GLN A 106 -12.72 7.48 3.66
N PRO A 107 -13.10 8.75 3.89
CA PRO A 107 -12.15 9.85 3.88
C PRO A 107 -10.97 9.49 4.79
N SER A 108 -9.74 9.72 4.35
CA SER A 108 -8.60 9.19 5.09
C SER A 108 -7.35 10.06 5.00
N LEU A 109 -6.55 9.99 6.06
CA LEU A 109 -5.28 10.70 6.20
C LEU A 109 -4.13 9.68 6.24
N ALA A 110 -3.14 9.87 5.36
CA ALA A 110 -1.87 9.15 5.49
C ALA A 110 -1.05 9.79 6.60
N ILE A 111 -0.59 8.99 7.57
CA ILE A 111 0.38 9.45 8.56
C ILE A 111 1.64 8.58 8.44
N VAL A 112 2.77 9.22 8.11
CA VAL A 112 4.03 8.51 7.82
C VAL A 112 5.21 9.20 8.50
N GLY A 113 6.29 8.44 8.72
CA GLY A 113 7.53 9.02 9.24
C GLY A 113 8.63 8.01 9.54
N THR A 114 9.55 8.41 10.39
CA THR A 114 10.71 7.62 10.81
C THR A 114 10.30 6.36 11.56
N ARG A 115 11.12 5.31 11.39
CA ARG A 115 10.99 4.06 12.13
C ARG A 115 11.49 4.16 13.58
N ASN A 116 12.23 5.21 13.91
CA ASN A 116 12.76 5.48 15.23
C ASN A 116 12.41 6.92 15.64
N PRO A 117 11.15 7.19 16.01
CA PRO A 117 10.69 8.54 16.34
C PRO A 117 11.16 8.97 17.71
N THR A 118 11.24 10.29 17.91
CA THR A 118 11.34 10.86 19.25
C THR A 118 10.05 10.63 20.03
N SER A 119 10.09 10.81 21.36
CA SER A 119 8.86 10.78 22.18
C SER A 119 7.84 11.83 21.76
N TYR A 120 8.31 12.97 21.22
CA TYR A 120 7.45 13.99 20.64
C TYR A 120 6.80 13.48 19.35
N GLY A 121 7.58 12.97 18.39
CA GLY A 121 7.05 12.43 17.14
C GLY A 121 6.06 11.28 17.35
N ALA A 122 6.35 10.38 18.29
CA ALA A 122 5.45 9.29 18.65
C ALA A 122 4.10 9.80 19.19
N ARG A 123 4.12 10.79 20.10
CA ARG A 123 2.92 11.42 20.64
C ARG A 123 2.13 12.14 19.54
N VAL A 124 2.81 12.96 18.74
CA VAL A 124 2.17 13.72 17.65
C VAL A 124 1.49 12.78 16.65
N ALA A 125 2.14 11.67 16.26
CA ALA A 125 1.53 10.70 15.36
C ALA A 125 0.25 10.09 15.94
N GLY A 126 0.27 9.72 17.22
CA GLY A 126 -0.89 9.17 17.92
C GLY A 126 -2.02 10.19 18.07
N ASP A 127 -1.71 11.41 18.52
CA ASP A 127 -2.70 12.47 18.76
C ASP A 127 -3.37 12.94 17.46
N PHE A 128 -2.61 13.09 16.37
CA PHE A 128 -3.19 13.41 15.06
C PHE A 128 -4.07 12.26 14.55
N ALA A 129 -3.62 11.01 14.70
CA ALA A 129 -4.42 9.87 14.29
C ALA A 129 -5.75 9.79 15.04
N ALA A 130 -5.72 9.93 16.37
CA ALA A 130 -6.91 9.95 17.22
C ALA A 130 -7.85 11.10 16.84
N GLY A 131 -7.32 12.31 16.69
CA GLY A 131 -8.14 13.49 16.35
C GLY A 131 -8.81 13.41 14.97
N PHE A 132 -8.18 12.75 13.99
CA PHE A 132 -8.81 12.48 12.69
C PHE A 132 -9.82 11.34 12.76
N ALA A 133 -9.51 10.27 13.51
CA ALA A 133 -10.44 9.18 13.78
C ALA A 133 -11.74 9.66 14.43
N ASP A 134 -11.66 10.54 15.44
CA ASP A 134 -12.81 11.18 16.11
C ASP A 134 -13.72 11.97 15.15
N ARG A 135 -13.20 12.32 13.96
CA ARG A 135 -13.91 13.06 12.90
C ARG A 135 -14.31 12.16 11.75
N GLU A 136 -14.31 10.84 11.96
CA GLU A 136 -14.68 9.82 10.98
C GLU A 136 -13.72 9.76 9.77
N TRP A 137 -12.46 10.14 9.97
CA TRP A 137 -11.40 9.91 8.98
C TRP A 137 -10.61 8.66 9.31
N ALA A 138 -10.46 7.77 8.33
CA ALA A 138 -9.60 6.62 8.47
C ALA A 138 -8.12 7.02 8.44
N ILE A 139 -7.28 6.29 9.17
CA ILE A 139 -5.82 6.49 9.12
C ILE A 139 -5.18 5.45 8.22
N ILE A 140 -4.47 5.89 7.18
CA ILE A 140 -3.69 5.00 6.31
C ILE A 140 -2.22 5.09 6.70
N SER A 141 -1.57 3.95 6.90
CA SER A 141 -0.12 3.93 7.10
C SER A 141 0.49 2.60 6.67
N GLY A 142 1.81 2.50 6.81
CA GLY A 142 2.59 1.40 6.27
C GLY A 142 2.84 0.23 7.23
N GLY A 143 2.30 0.28 8.45
CA GLY A 143 2.51 -0.78 9.44
C GLY A 143 3.94 -0.94 9.94
N ALA A 144 4.87 -0.05 9.57
CA ALA A 144 6.26 -0.13 10.02
C ALA A 144 6.38 0.19 11.52
N TYR A 145 7.54 -0.09 12.11
CA TYR A 145 7.87 0.47 13.42
C TYR A 145 7.86 2.00 13.39
N GLY A 146 7.77 2.62 14.56
CA GLY A 146 7.85 4.06 14.71
C GLY A 146 6.53 4.75 14.38
N ILE A 147 6.59 5.84 13.61
CA ILE A 147 5.45 6.73 13.34
C ILE A 147 4.22 5.96 12.84
N ASP A 148 4.39 5.02 11.90
CA ASP A 148 3.29 4.21 11.37
C ASP A 148 2.56 3.44 12.48
N SER A 149 3.30 2.80 13.39
CA SER A 149 2.72 2.05 14.53
C SER A 149 1.98 2.97 15.50
N TYR A 150 2.52 4.16 15.78
CA TYR A 150 1.86 5.11 16.68
C TYR A 150 0.60 5.72 16.05
N ALA A 151 0.60 5.95 14.74
CA ALA A 151 -0.58 6.41 14.02
C ALA A 151 -1.71 5.36 14.06
N HIS A 152 -1.41 4.10 13.74
CA HIS A 152 -2.41 3.03 13.84
C HIS A 152 -2.96 2.88 15.27
N LYS A 153 -2.09 2.90 16.28
CA LYS A 153 -2.51 2.83 17.69
C LYS A 153 -3.38 4.00 18.10
N GLY A 154 -3.04 5.23 17.67
CA GLY A 154 -3.86 6.41 17.96
C GLY A 154 -5.26 6.30 17.37
N ALA A 155 -5.38 5.82 16.13
CA ALA A 155 -6.67 5.57 15.49
C ALA A 155 -7.50 4.52 16.25
N LEU A 156 -6.87 3.40 16.64
CA LEU A 156 -7.56 2.32 17.38
C LEU A 156 -7.98 2.74 18.79
N ILE A 157 -7.18 3.56 19.49
CA ILE A 157 -7.52 4.10 20.81
C ILE A 157 -8.76 5.00 20.74
N ALA A 158 -8.93 5.72 19.64
CA ALA A 158 -10.12 6.53 19.35
C ALA A 158 -11.28 5.70 18.77
N GLU A 159 -11.19 4.36 18.81
CA GLU A 159 -12.18 3.43 18.24
C GLU A 159 -12.47 3.70 16.74
N GLY A 160 -11.51 4.30 16.04
CA GLY A 160 -11.62 4.66 14.63
C GLY A 160 -11.15 3.54 13.69
N VAL A 161 -11.20 3.86 12.40
CA VAL A 161 -10.79 2.96 11.31
C VAL A 161 -9.35 3.25 10.90
N THR A 162 -8.57 2.19 10.66
CA THR A 162 -7.23 2.34 10.11
C THR A 162 -6.87 1.24 9.12
N VAL A 163 -6.04 1.58 8.13
CA VAL A 163 -5.63 0.66 7.06
C VAL A 163 -4.12 0.57 7.01
N ALA A 164 -3.59 -0.64 7.20
CA ALA A 164 -2.18 -0.94 7.01
C ALA A 164 -1.93 -1.44 5.59
N VAL A 165 -1.37 -0.59 4.74
CA VAL A 165 -0.82 -1.05 3.47
C VAL A 165 0.50 -1.73 3.78
N VAL A 166 0.80 -2.96 3.34
CA VAL A 166 2.02 -3.71 3.70
C VAL A 166 2.88 -4.05 2.47
N ALA A 167 4.18 -4.29 2.68
CA ALA A 167 5.16 -4.57 1.61
C ALA A 167 5.49 -6.06 1.43
N SER A 168 4.77 -6.93 2.14
CA SER A 168 4.83 -8.39 2.07
C SER A 168 3.48 -8.96 1.63
N GLY A 169 3.43 -10.27 1.39
CA GLY A 169 2.19 -11.02 1.32
C GLY A 169 1.37 -10.84 2.61
N ILE A 170 0.05 -10.98 2.48
CA ILE A 170 -0.92 -10.72 3.55
C ILE A 170 -0.77 -11.67 4.76
N ASP A 171 -0.10 -12.80 4.55
CA ASP A 171 0.19 -13.87 5.52
C ASP A 171 1.48 -13.60 6.34
N ILE A 172 2.30 -12.64 5.93
CA ILE A 172 3.58 -12.34 6.58
C ILE A 172 3.47 -11.01 7.32
N ASN A 173 3.39 -11.10 8.66
CA ASN A 173 3.47 -9.94 9.54
C ASN A 173 4.89 -9.36 9.53
N TYR A 174 5.10 -8.25 8.81
CA TYR A 174 6.35 -7.50 8.82
C TYR A 174 6.12 -6.03 9.22
N PRO A 175 6.78 -5.54 10.28
CA PRO A 175 7.68 -6.28 11.16
C PRO A 175 6.90 -7.23 12.10
N ALA A 176 7.52 -8.34 12.51
CA ALA A 176 6.87 -9.36 13.35
C ALA A 176 6.40 -8.82 14.71
N GLY A 177 7.08 -7.80 15.26
CA GLY A 177 6.68 -7.15 16.52
C GLY A 177 5.33 -6.43 16.46
N ASN A 178 4.80 -6.16 15.26
CA ASN A 178 3.49 -5.55 15.06
C ASN A 178 2.37 -6.57 14.78
N ALA A 179 2.61 -7.88 14.94
CA ALA A 179 1.61 -8.91 14.66
C ALA A 179 0.26 -8.69 15.39
N ARG A 180 0.30 -8.31 16.67
CA ARG A 180 -0.91 -7.99 17.44
C ARG A 180 -1.61 -6.74 16.91
N LEU A 181 -0.85 -5.69 16.59
CA LEU A 181 -1.38 -4.46 16.00
C LEU A 181 -2.08 -4.77 14.67
N PHE A 182 -1.49 -5.60 13.81
CA PHE A 182 -2.11 -6.01 12.55
C PHE A 182 -3.42 -6.77 12.74
N ALA A 183 -3.51 -7.63 13.77
CA ALA A 183 -4.76 -8.29 14.12
C ALA A 183 -5.83 -7.29 14.54
N GLU A 184 -5.51 -6.35 15.45
CA GLU A 184 -6.41 -5.29 15.90
C GLU A 184 -6.87 -4.38 14.74
N ILE A 185 -5.98 -4.05 13.80
CA ILE A 185 -6.32 -3.29 12.59
C ILE A 185 -7.37 -4.02 11.75
N CYS A 186 -7.29 -5.35 11.62
CA CYS A 186 -8.23 -6.12 10.80
C CYS A 186 -9.61 -6.28 11.43
N GLU A 187 -9.80 -5.95 12.71
CA GLU A 187 -11.10 -6.08 13.39
C GLU A 187 -12.10 -5.02 12.89
N THR A 188 -11.64 -3.79 12.65
CA THR A 188 -12.49 -2.66 12.21
C THR A 188 -12.04 -2.03 10.89
N GLY A 189 -10.76 -2.16 10.55
CA GLY A 189 -10.14 -1.64 9.34
C GLY A 189 -9.60 -2.77 8.46
N ALA A 190 -8.49 -2.51 7.76
CA ALA A 190 -7.97 -3.47 6.79
C ALA A 190 -6.44 -3.51 6.71
N MET A 191 -5.91 -4.68 6.32
CA MET A 191 -4.59 -4.80 5.75
C MET A 191 -4.68 -4.94 4.23
N VAL A 192 -3.79 -4.26 3.51
CA VAL A 192 -3.78 -4.23 2.04
C VAL A 192 -2.39 -4.51 1.51
N THR A 193 -2.28 -5.31 0.46
CA THR A 193 -1.01 -5.54 -0.25
C THR A 193 -1.21 -5.74 -1.74
N GLU A 194 -0.15 -5.48 -2.52
CA GLU A 194 -0.06 -5.82 -3.95
C GLU A 194 0.78 -7.09 -4.17
N PHE A 195 1.13 -7.80 -3.10
CA PHE A 195 1.97 -8.99 -3.16
C PHE A 195 1.21 -10.24 -2.75
N MET A 196 1.32 -11.31 -3.54
CA MET A 196 0.68 -12.59 -3.25
C MET A 196 1.14 -13.18 -1.90
N PRO A 197 0.33 -14.05 -1.27
CA PRO A 197 0.77 -14.77 -0.08
C PRO A 197 2.15 -15.45 -0.25
N GLY A 198 2.92 -15.54 0.82
CA GLY A 198 4.29 -16.07 0.84
C GLY A 198 5.38 -15.09 0.38
N HIS A 199 5.01 -13.93 -0.16
CA HIS A 199 5.99 -12.94 -0.62
C HIS A 199 6.62 -12.17 0.55
N LYS A 200 7.93 -12.33 0.75
CA LYS A 200 8.66 -11.59 1.79
C LYS A 200 8.73 -10.09 1.51
N ALA A 201 8.83 -9.30 2.56
CA ALA A 201 9.10 -7.87 2.45
C ALA A 201 10.53 -7.64 1.93
N LEU A 202 10.66 -6.81 0.88
CA LEU A 202 11.94 -6.45 0.27
C LEU A 202 12.14 -4.92 0.31
N PRO A 203 13.39 -4.42 0.40
CA PRO A 203 13.67 -2.98 0.48
C PRO A 203 12.99 -2.13 -0.61
N ASN A 204 13.01 -2.58 -1.86
CA ASN A 204 12.35 -1.91 -2.98
C ASN A 204 10.82 -1.89 -2.85
N ARG A 205 10.22 -2.96 -2.32
CA ARG A 205 8.76 -3.06 -2.15
C ARG A 205 8.21 -2.05 -1.13
N PHE A 206 8.99 -1.65 -0.13
CA PHE A 206 8.58 -0.55 0.76
C PHE A 206 8.40 0.76 -0.01
N LEU A 207 9.31 1.07 -0.93
CA LEU A 207 9.23 2.28 -1.74
C LEU A 207 8.06 2.21 -2.73
N THR A 208 7.84 1.04 -3.34
CA THR A 208 6.71 0.82 -4.25
C THR A 208 5.36 0.92 -3.53
N ARG A 209 5.25 0.33 -2.33
CA ARG A 209 4.04 0.32 -1.52
C ARG A 209 3.60 1.73 -1.10
N ASN A 210 4.54 2.63 -0.86
CA ASN A 210 4.25 3.99 -0.38
C ASN A 210 3.32 4.79 -1.31
N ARG A 211 3.37 4.55 -2.63
CA ARG A 211 2.43 5.16 -3.58
C ARG A 211 0.97 4.80 -3.30
N ILE A 212 0.71 3.58 -2.79
CA ILE A 212 -0.64 3.12 -2.43
C ILE A 212 -1.11 3.85 -1.16
N ILE A 213 -0.23 4.07 -0.18
CA ILE A 213 -0.56 4.88 1.01
C ILE A 213 -0.98 6.29 0.60
N ALA A 214 -0.17 6.93 -0.27
CA ALA A 214 -0.48 8.24 -0.81
C ALA A 214 -1.81 8.23 -1.60
N ALA A 215 -2.01 7.23 -2.44
CA ALA A 215 -3.16 7.12 -3.34
C ALA A 215 -4.46 6.63 -2.68
N LEU A 216 -4.44 6.03 -1.49
CA LEU A 216 -5.67 5.78 -0.71
C LEU A 216 -6.10 7.00 0.11
N SER A 217 -5.16 7.90 0.42
CA SER A 217 -5.40 9.00 1.38
C SER A 217 -5.76 10.31 0.70
N LYS A 218 -6.64 11.12 1.29
CA LYS A 218 -6.95 12.47 0.76
C LYS A 218 -5.81 13.46 0.96
N ALA A 219 -4.98 13.24 1.97
CA ALA A 219 -3.77 14.03 2.24
C ALA A 219 -2.71 13.16 2.95
N THR A 220 -1.46 13.62 2.97
CA THR A 220 -0.34 12.94 3.66
C THR A 220 0.30 13.86 4.69
N LEU A 221 0.39 13.41 5.93
CA LEU A 221 1.11 14.04 7.03
C LEU A 221 2.43 13.32 7.30
N VAL A 222 3.54 14.04 7.20
CA VAL A 222 4.88 13.58 7.56
C VAL A 222 5.23 14.10 8.96
N VAL A 223 5.33 13.19 9.94
CA VAL A 223 5.52 13.61 11.35
C VAL A 223 6.99 13.83 11.69
N GLU A 224 7.85 12.87 11.39
CA GLU A 224 9.30 13.00 11.54
C GLU A 224 9.98 12.28 10.38
N ALA A 225 10.94 12.92 9.75
CA ALA A 225 11.68 12.38 8.62
C ALA A 225 13.09 12.96 8.57
N ALA A 226 14.10 12.08 8.52
CA ALA A 226 15.45 12.49 8.14
C ALA A 226 15.53 12.86 6.65
N PHE A 227 16.59 13.58 6.26
CA PHE A 227 16.79 14.06 4.88
C PHE A 227 16.66 12.96 3.81
N ARG A 228 17.09 11.72 4.11
CA ARG A 228 16.93 10.55 3.22
C ARG A 228 15.97 9.50 3.79
N SER A 229 14.80 9.94 4.27
CA SER A 229 13.78 9.04 4.79
C SER A 229 12.91 8.44 3.69
N GLY A 230 12.55 7.16 3.86
CA GLY A 230 11.54 6.51 3.02
C GLY A 230 10.14 7.16 3.13
N SER A 231 9.83 7.86 4.22
CA SER A 231 8.56 8.60 4.35
C SER A 231 8.46 9.78 3.38
N LEU A 232 9.58 10.38 2.97
CA LEU A 232 9.60 11.44 1.95
C LEU A 232 9.20 10.93 0.57
N ARG A 233 9.33 9.61 0.33
CA ARG A 233 8.81 8.99 -0.88
C ARG A 233 7.28 9.07 -0.93
N THR A 234 6.59 8.78 0.18
CA THR A 234 5.13 8.89 0.25
C THR A 234 4.67 10.32 0.00
N ALA A 235 5.35 11.31 0.60
CA ALA A 235 5.07 12.73 0.35
C ALA A 235 5.23 13.09 -1.13
N ARG A 236 6.30 12.61 -1.79
CA ARG A 236 6.51 12.82 -3.21
C ARG A 236 5.42 12.16 -4.06
N ASP A 237 5.10 10.90 -3.80
CA ASP A 237 4.05 10.16 -4.53
C ASP A 237 2.68 10.87 -4.36
N ALA A 238 2.38 11.42 -3.17
CA ALA A 238 1.17 12.23 -2.94
C ALA A 238 1.16 13.54 -3.75
N ALA A 239 2.29 14.26 -3.79
CA ALA A 239 2.40 15.48 -4.58
C ALA A 239 2.30 15.23 -6.09
N GLU A 240 2.86 14.11 -6.59
CA GLU A 240 2.78 13.69 -7.99
C GLU A 240 1.33 13.47 -8.46
N ILE A 241 0.44 13.06 -7.56
CA ILE A 241 -1.01 12.89 -7.82
C ILE A 241 -1.85 14.05 -7.26
N PHE A 242 -1.22 15.22 -7.06
CA PHE A 242 -1.86 16.48 -6.63
C PHE A 242 -2.60 16.43 -5.29
N ARG A 243 -2.11 15.62 -4.34
CA ARG A 243 -2.68 15.55 -2.99
C ARG A 243 -1.91 16.41 -2.01
N PRO A 244 -2.60 17.07 -1.06
CA PRO A 244 -1.94 17.86 -0.04
C PRO A 244 -0.92 17.05 0.76
N VAL A 245 0.28 17.63 0.88
CA VAL A 245 1.35 17.15 1.74
C VAL A 245 1.51 18.13 2.88
N MET A 246 1.51 17.61 4.09
CA MET A 246 1.73 18.35 5.34
C MET A 246 2.95 17.76 6.05
N ALA A 247 3.66 18.59 6.79
CA ALA A 247 4.79 18.17 7.58
C ALA A 247 4.74 18.81 8.97
N ILE A 248 5.07 18.04 10.00
CA ILE A 248 5.19 18.57 11.36
C ILE A 248 6.57 19.23 11.50
N PRO A 249 6.65 20.52 11.83
CA PRO A 249 7.93 21.16 12.11
C PRO A 249 8.51 20.62 13.42
N GLY A 250 9.84 20.53 13.46
CA GLY A 250 10.59 20.23 14.69
C GLY A 250 11.77 21.17 14.88
N PRO A 251 12.63 20.91 15.89
CA PRO A 251 13.83 21.70 16.12
C PRO A 251 14.75 21.74 14.89
N ILE A 252 15.25 22.94 14.53
CA ILE A 252 16.10 23.15 13.34
C ILE A 252 17.43 22.39 13.36
N ASN A 253 17.85 21.93 14.55
CA ASN A 253 19.06 21.14 14.78
C ASN A 253 18.77 19.64 14.93
N SER A 254 17.52 19.21 14.78
CA SER A 254 17.15 17.80 14.87
C SER A 254 17.30 17.10 13.51
N PRO A 255 18.16 16.07 13.39
CA PRO A 255 18.28 15.32 12.14
C PRO A 255 16.99 14.64 11.69
N THR A 256 16.07 14.35 12.61
CA THR A 256 14.75 13.75 12.30
C THR A 256 13.72 14.77 11.82
N SER A 257 14.05 16.06 11.79
CA SER A 257 13.18 17.13 11.30
C SER A 257 13.60 17.68 9.94
N GLU A 258 14.84 17.43 9.50
CA GLU A 258 15.39 17.93 8.22
C GLU A 258 14.50 17.62 7.01
N GLY A 259 13.94 16.41 6.94
CA GLY A 259 13.05 16.00 5.87
C GLY A 259 11.71 16.75 5.92
N CYS A 260 11.14 16.95 7.12
CA CYS A 260 9.93 17.73 7.30
C CYS A 260 10.14 19.19 6.90
N HIS A 261 11.23 19.82 7.34
CA HIS A 261 11.57 21.21 6.99
C HIS A 261 11.78 21.40 5.49
N ARG A 262 12.23 20.37 4.77
CA ARG A 262 12.39 20.46 3.31
C ARG A 262 11.07 20.43 2.54
N LEU A 263 10.01 19.87 3.14
CA LEU A 263 8.67 19.84 2.57
C LEU A 263 7.91 21.16 2.75
N ILE A 264 8.29 21.96 3.75
CA ILE A 264 7.73 23.29 4.06
C ILE A 264 8.43 24.34 3.21
#